data_AF-A0A0A2LT52-F1
#
_entry.id   AF-A0A0A2LT52-F1
#
_cell.length_a   1.000
_cell.length_b   1.000
_cell.length_c   1.000
_cell.angle_alpha   90.00
_cell.angle_beta   90.00
_cell.angle_gamma   90.00
#
_symmetry.space_group_name_H-M   'P 1'
#
loop_
_entity.id
_entity.type
_entity.pdbx_description
1 polymer ?
#
loop_
_entity_poly.entity_id
_entity_poly.type
_entity_poly.pdbx_seq_one_letter_code
_entity_poly.pdbx_strand_id
1 'polypeptide(L)'
;MKEEITLQPETSNTKSKDYNLEVDNGTLQKLQALLGSPLAVIKHGGKGLFKSILALVILAAINLSFFVYSLFNIGESKTYTPILVLLLGLVFTCWYAYKAYNYIYINVTREAFKGLAPIFKKVCGIAVDVVSNKAKNGETKIAKTHVSATDIVNKINNLPYLVKKILIFLFNRIPLSGIINEAWDVINSGDNEKATDVVYGKLSSFANNKIFNKNKFNWILWYIPLNIIVLVVLIKLL
;
A
#
# COMPACT_ATOMS: atom_id res chain seq x y z
N MET A 1 -31.01 3.15 2.10
CA MET A 1 -31.18 4.03 0.92
C MET A 1 -30.05 3.68 -0.05
N LYS A 2 -30.39 3.13 -1.21
CA LYS A 2 -29.43 2.65 -2.23
C LYS A 2 -29.19 3.80 -3.22
N GLU A 3 -27.94 4.07 -3.58
CA GLU A 3 -27.62 5.00 -4.67
C GLU A 3 -27.09 4.22 -5.87
N GLU A 4 -27.71 4.44 -7.02
CA GLU A 4 -27.22 4.01 -8.33
C GLU A 4 -26.00 4.85 -8.72
N ILE A 5 -25.00 4.20 -9.31
CA ILE A 5 -23.74 4.85 -9.69
C ILE A 5 -23.56 4.68 -11.20
N THR A 6 -24.04 5.64 -11.97
CA THR A 6 -23.98 5.59 -13.42
C THR A 6 -22.55 5.84 -13.92
N LEU A 7 -22.05 4.95 -14.76
CA LEU A 7 -20.75 5.05 -15.42
C LEU A 7 -21.00 5.30 -16.92
N GLN A 8 -20.71 6.51 -17.41
CA GLN A 8 -20.68 6.79 -18.85
C GLN A 8 -19.24 6.69 -19.39
N PRO A 9 -18.92 5.66 -20.18
CA PRO A 9 -17.80 5.73 -21.11
C PRO A 9 -18.29 6.34 -22.44
N GLU A 10 -17.69 7.43 -22.88
CA GLU A 10 -17.75 7.80 -24.29
C GLU A 10 -17.01 6.74 -25.10
N THR A 11 -17.78 5.86 -25.73
CA THR A 11 -17.36 5.12 -26.93
C THR A 11 -18.46 5.24 -27.95
N SER A 12 -18.13 5.86 -29.08
CA SER A 12 -18.95 5.93 -30.28
C SER A 12 -19.51 4.54 -30.62
N ASN A 13 -20.85 4.46 -30.68
CA ASN A 13 -21.63 3.31 -31.15
C ASN A 13 -21.31 1.96 -30.50
N THR A 14 -21.93 1.68 -29.35
CA THR A 14 -22.68 0.45 -29.02
C THR A 14 -23.08 0.53 -27.53
N LYS A 15 -24.38 0.46 -27.24
CA LYS A 15 -25.06 0.39 -25.91
C LYS A 15 -24.16 0.64 -24.69
N SER A 16 -24.26 1.84 -24.10
CA SER A 16 -23.73 2.18 -22.77
C SER A 16 -24.15 1.10 -21.77
N LYS A 17 -23.21 0.24 -21.39
CA LYS A 17 -23.41 -0.65 -20.25
C LYS A 17 -23.10 0.22 -19.04
N ASP A 18 -24.13 0.85 -18.48
CA ASP A 18 -23.99 1.62 -17.24
C ASP A 18 -23.47 0.67 -16.17
N TYR A 19 -22.21 0.82 -15.79
CA TYR A 19 -21.63 0.04 -14.70
C TYR A 19 -22.14 0.64 -13.38
N ASN A 20 -23.39 0.30 -13.03
CA ASN A 20 -23.98 0.65 -11.76
C ASN A 20 -23.18 -0.01 -10.62
N LEU A 21 -22.35 0.80 -9.97
CA LEU A 21 -21.65 0.40 -8.75
C LEU A 21 -22.65 0.39 -7.58
N GLU A 22 -23.44 -0.68 -7.44
CA GLU A 22 -23.97 -1.02 -6.11
C GLU A 22 -22.77 -1.41 -5.24
N VAL A 23 -22.18 -0.44 -4.55
CA VAL A 23 -21.26 -0.69 -3.44
C VAL A 23 -22.08 -0.41 -2.20
N ASP A 24 -22.20 -1.41 -1.32
CA ASP A 24 -22.91 -1.26 -0.06
C ASP A 24 -22.38 -0.03 0.69
N ASN A 25 -23.27 0.96 0.90
CA ASN A 25 -22.95 2.22 1.56
C ASN A 25 -22.41 1.97 2.98
N GLY A 26 -22.84 0.87 3.64
CA GLY A 26 -22.31 0.44 4.93
C GLY A 26 -20.83 0.03 4.86
N THR A 27 -20.42 -0.62 3.77
CA THR A 27 -19.03 -1.03 3.52
C THR A 27 -18.15 0.18 3.21
N LEU A 28 -18.64 1.13 2.40
CA LEU A 28 -17.94 2.39 2.12
C LEU A 28 -17.81 3.27 3.36
N GLN A 29 -18.86 3.41 4.17
CA GLN A 29 -18.81 4.16 5.43
C GLN A 29 -17.88 3.48 6.46
N LYS A 30 -17.90 2.14 6.57
CA LYS A 30 -16.95 1.42 7.43
C LYS A 30 -15.51 1.61 6.98
N LEU A 31 -15.24 1.56 5.68
CA LEU A 31 -13.92 1.83 5.11
C LEU A 31 -13.50 3.29 5.28
N GLN A 32 -14.42 4.23 5.11
CA GLN A 32 -14.16 5.64 5.33
C GLN A 32 -13.95 5.96 6.80
N ALA A 33 -14.65 5.31 7.72
CA ALA A 33 -14.40 5.40 9.16
C ALA A 33 -13.05 4.76 9.55
N LEU A 34 -12.71 3.62 8.94
CA LEU A 34 -11.43 2.93 9.09
C LEU A 34 -10.26 3.80 8.61
N LEU A 35 -10.41 4.47 7.47
CA LEU A 35 -9.36 5.28 6.83
C LEU A 35 -9.33 6.73 7.31
N GLY A 36 -10.47 7.26 7.74
CA GLY A 36 -10.66 8.65 8.14
C GLY A 36 -10.36 8.91 9.61
N SER A 37 -10.27 7.87 10.45
CA SER A 37 -9.82 8.03 11.83
C SER A 37 -8.47 7.34 12.05
N PRO A 38 -7.42 8.09 12.48
CA PRO A 38 -6.14 7.51 12.86
C PRO A 38 -6.30 6.38 13.88
N LEU A 39 -7.30 6.50 14.77
CA LEU A 39 -7.62 5.52 15.81
C LEU A 39 -8.26 4.22 15.29
N ALA A 40 -9.09 4.23 14.25
CA ALA A 40 -9.60 2.98 13.67
C ALA A 40 -8.52 2.25 12.86
N VAL A 41 -7.63 3.01 12.19
CA VAL A 41 -6.39 2.49 11.61
C VAL A 41 -5.53 1.82 12.70
N ILE A 42 -5.43 2.43 13.88
CA ILE A 42 -4.72 1.88 15.05
C ILE A 42 -5.41 0.61 15.58
N LYS A 43 -6.75 0.58 15.64
CA LYS A 43 -7.49 -0.59 16.16
C LYS A 43 -7.39 -1.81 15.24
N HIS A 44 -7.40 -1.60 13.92
CA HIS A 44 -7.38 -2.70 12.93
C HIS A 44 -5.98 -3.00 12.37
N GLY A 45 -5.06 -2.04 12.32
CA GLY A 45 -3.62 -2.23 12.04
C GLY A 45 -2.77 -2.57 13.28
N GLY A 46 -3.42 -2.70 14.44
CA GLY A 46 -2.83 -2.49 15.78
C GLY A 46 -1.62 -3.32 16.15
N LYS A 47 -1.49 -4.58 15.71
CA LYS A 47 -0.31 -5.38 16.06
C LYS A 47 0.99 -4.80 15.48
N GLY A 48 0.92 -4.15 14.32
CA GLY A 48 2.10 -3.54 13.69
C GLY A 48 2.47 -2.19 14.32
N LEU A 49 1.47 -1.40 14.67
CA LEU A 49 1.66 -0.04 15.20
C LEU A 49 2.15 -0.07 16.65
N PHE A 50 1.54 -0.87 17.53
CA PHE A 50 2.03 -1.01 18.91
C PHE A 50 3.47 -1.51 18.97
N LYS A 51 3.82 -2.53 18.14
CA LYS A 51 5.20 -3.00 18.03
C LYS A 51 6.16 -1.91 17.54
N SER A 52 5.71 -1.09 16.59
CA SER A 52 6.52 0.01 16.05
C SER A 52 6.73 1.14 17.07
N ILE A 53 5.70 1.47 17.87
CA ILE A 53 5.83 2.47 18.94
C ILE A 53 6.75 1.93 20.04
N LEU A 54 6.55 0.69 20.48
CA LEU A 54 7.40 0.08 21.51
C LEU A 54 8.87 0.06 21.08
N ALA A 55 9.16 -0.33 19.85
CA ALA A 55 10.52 -0.32 19.32
C ALA A 55 11.09 1.10 19.16
N LEU A 56 10.27 2.12 18.87
CA LEU A 56 10.70 3.52 18.87
C LEU A 56 11.15 3.96 20.27
N VAL A 57 10.35 3.64 21.29
CA VAL A 57 10.65 3.97 22.69
C VAL A 57 11.93 3.29 23.15
N ILE A 58 12.11 2.00 22.82
CA ILE A 58 13.34 1.26 23.11
C ILE A 58 14.55 1.91 22.42
N LEU A 59 14.42 2.25 21.14
CA LEU A 59 15.49 2.89 20.38
C LEU A 59 15.86 4.26 20.96
N ALA A 60 14.87 5.07 21.31
CA ALA A 60 15.07 6.37 21.94
C ALA A 60 15.76 6.23 23.31
N ALA A 61 15.35 5.25 24.13
CA ALA A 61 15.97 4.96 25.41
C ALA A 61 17.44 4.51 25.28
N ILE A 62 17.76 3.70 24.26
CA ILE A 62 19.13 3.29 23.93
C ILE A 62 19.97 4.53 23.55
N ASN A 63 19.47 5.34 22.61
CA ASN A 63 20.19 6.54 22.15
C ASN A 63 20.42 7.55 23.29
N LEU A 64 19.40 7.76 24.14
CA LEU A 64 19.51 8.63 25.30
C LEU A 64 20.52 8.10 26.32
N SER A 65 20.52 6.79 26.58
CA SER A 65 21.51 6.15 27.46
C SER A 65 22.94 6.36 26.97
N PHE A 66 23.19 6.19 25.67
CA PHE A 66 24.52 6.44 25.08
C PHE A 66 24.92 7.91 25.14
N PHE A 67 23.98 8.83 24.90
CA PHE A 67 24.24 10.26 25.04
C PHE A 67 24.62 10.61 26.48
N VAL A 68 23.85 10.16 27.47
CA VAL A 68 24.16 10.39 28.89
C VAL A 68 25.51 9.76 29.27
N TYR A 69 25.79 8.54 28.82
CA TYR A 69 27.08 7.90 29.04
C TYR A 69 28.24 8.72 28.46
N SER A 70 28.10 9.24 27.23
CA SER A 70 29.13 10.07 26.61
C SER A 70 29.39 11.38 27.37
N LEU A 71 28.37 11.98 28.00
CA LEU A 71 28.54 13.18 28.83
C LEU A 71 29.41 12.91 30.06
N PHE A 72 29.26 11.76 30.69
CA PHE A 72 30.11 11.36 31.82
C PHE A 72 31.53 10.97 31.39
N ASN A 73 31.71 10.58 30.12
CA ASN A 73 33.01 10.13 29.58
C ASN A 73 33.86 11.25 28.96
N ILE A 74 33.49 12.54 29.13
CA ILE A 74 34.20 13.67 28.53
C ILE A 74 35.67 13.75 28.99
N GLY A 75 36.01 13.23 30.17
CA GLY A 75 37.40 13.19 30.65
C GLY A 75 38.31 12.24 29.86
N GLU A 76 37.76 11.20 29.24
CA GLU A 76 38.51 10.17 28.47
C GLU A 76 38.35 10.32 26.95
N SER A 77 37.32 11.04 26.50
CA SER A 77 36.97 11.23 25.09
C SER A 77 37.11 12.69 24.67
N LYS A 78 37.09 12.94 23.36
CA LYS A 78 37.09 14.32 22.85
C LYS A 78 35.82 15.05 23.29
N THR A 79 35.97 16.34 23.60
CA THR A 79 34.88 17.19 24.11
C THR A 79 33.65 17.28 23.19
N TYR A 80 33.83 17.05 21.89
CA TYR A 80 32.74 17.05 20.91
C TYR A 80 32.04 15.68 20.74
N THR A 81 32.55 14.60 21.34
CA THR A 81 31.99 13.24 21.24
C THR A 81 30.51 13.19 21.66
N PRO A 82 30.05 13.81 22.77
CA PRO A 82 28.64 13.77 23.15
C PRO A 82 27.69 14.39 22.11
N ILE A 83 28.13 15.47 21.45
CA ILE A 83 27.34 16.14 20.40
C ILE A 83 27.21 15.22 19.19
N LEU A 84 28.28 14.52 18.81
CA LEU A 84 28.23 13.54 17.72
C LEU A 84 27.33 12.34 18.06
N VAL A 85 27.39 11.83 19.29
CA VAL A 85 26.52 10.77 19.79
C VAL A 85 25.05 11.19 19.70
N LEU A 86 24.73 12.41 20.13
CA LEU A 86 23.37 12.96 20.04
C LEU A 86 22.89 13.05 18.59
N LEU A 87 23.68 13.67 17.71
CA LEU A 87 23.32 13.83 16.30
C LEU A 87 23.13 12.48 15.61
N LEU A 88 24.01 11.51 15.88
CA LEU A 88 23.92 10.20 15.27
C LEU A 88 22.72 9.40 15.82
N GLY A 89 22.45 9.48 17.12
CA GLY A 89 21.24 8.92 17.74
C GLY A 89 19.95 9.50 17.15
N LEU A 90 19.92 10.81 16.87
CA LEU A 90 18.81 11.45 16.15
C LEU A 90 18.66 10.90 14.72
N VAL A 91 19.75 10.75 13.97
CA VAL A 91 19.74 10.15 12.63
C VAL A 91 19.14 8.74 12.66
N PHE A 92 19.58 7.89 13.58
CA PHE A 92 19.00 6.54 13.75
C PHE A 92 17.54 6.60 14.17
N THR A 93 17.12 7.57 14.99
CA THR A 93 15.72 7.69 15.41
C THR A 93 14.83 8.13 14.25
N CYS A 94 15.26 9.14 13.48
CA CYS A 94 14.56 9.63 12.30
C CYS A 94 14.46 8.56 11.20
N TRP A 95 15.55 7.83 10.94
CA TRP A 95 15.57 6.75 9.96
C TRP A 95 14.63 5.60 10.36
N TYR A 96 14.63 5.23 11.65
CA TYR A 96 13.67 4.28 12.18
C TYR A 96 12.23 4.76 11.99
N ALA A 97 11.93 6.01 12.35
CA ALA A 97 10.59 6.58 12.22
C ALA A 97 10.11 6.54 10.76
N TYR A 98 10.98 6.85 9.80
CA TYR A 98 10.68 6.74 8.37
C TYR A 98 10.38 5.30 7.94
N LYS A 99 11.19 4.32 8.37
CA LYS A 99 10.94 2.89 8.06
C LYS A 99 9.67 2.36 8.73
N ALA A 100 9.43 2.73 9.98
CA ALA A 100 8.25 2.36 10.74
C ALA A 100 6.97 2.95 10.12
N TYR A 101 7.00 4.21 9.68
CA TYR A 101 5.90 4.85 8.96
C TYR A 101 5.53 4.05 7.71
N ASN A 102 6.52 3.71 6.88
CA ASN A 102 6.30 2.91 5.67
C ASN A 102 5.73 1.51 6.00
N TYR A 103 6.24 0.87 7.06
CA TYR A 103 5.75 -0.42 7.52
C TYR A 103 4.28 -0.36 7.96
N ILE A 104 3.92 0.65 8.75
CA ILE A 104 2.54 0.89 9.18
C ILE A 104 1.66 1.17 7.96
N TYR A 105 2.06 2.10 7.10
CA TYR A 105 1.31 2.50 5.91
C TYR A 105 0.96 1.30 5.00
N ILE A 106 1.91 0.40 4.75
CA ILE A 106 1.67 -0.81 3.95
C ILE A 106 0.71 -1.78 4.65
N ASN A 107 0.78 -1.93 5.98
CA ASN A 107 -0.15 -2.79 6.71
C ASN A 107 -1.57 -2.24 6.69
N VAL A 108 -1.73 -0.92 6.82
CA VAL A 108 -3.03 -0.25 6.70
C VAL A 108 -3.58 -0.43 5.29
N THR A 109 -2.74 -0.26 4.27
CA THR A 109 -3.11 -0.49 2.87
C THR A 109 -3.53 -1.94 2.62
N ARG A 110 -2.89 -2.93 3.25
CA ARG A 110 -3.26 -4.34 3.15
C ARG A 110 -4.66 -4.59 3.71
N GLU A 111 -4.99 -4.01 4.86
CA GLU A 111 -6.30 -4.19 5.46
C GLU A 111 -7.39 -3.49 4.65
N ALA A 112 -7.09 -2.29 4.15
CA ALA A 112 -7.95 -1.60 3.18
C ALA A 112 -8.15 -2.43 1.91
N PHE A 113 -7.09 -3.07 1.39
CA PHE A 113 -7.18 -3.94 0.20
C PHE A 113 -8.17 -5.09 0.39
N LYS A 114 -8.15 -5.76 1.56
CA LYS A 114 -9.13 -6.82 1.87
C LYS A 114 -10.56 -6.28 1.93
N GLY A 115 -10.77 -5.14 2.60
CA GLY A 115 -12.10 -4.52 2.68
C GLY A 115 -12.61 -4.00 1.34
N LEU A 116 -11.70 -3.60 0.44
CA LEU A 116 -11.99 -3.10 -0.90
C LEU A 116 -12.05 -4.19 -1.98
N ALA A 117 -11.92 -5.47 -1.61
CA ALA A 117 -11.94 -6.60 -2.54
C ALA A 117 -13.10 -6.55 -3.56
N PRO A 118 -14.36 -6.23 -3.18
CA PRO A 118 -15.47 -6.11 -4.13
C PRO A 118 -15.23 -5.02 -5.18
N ILE A 119 -14.62 -3.90 -4.78
CA ILE A 119 -14.32 -2.77 -5.67
C ILE A 119 -13.19 -3.15 -6.63
N PHE A 120 -12.13 -3.80 -6.14
CA PHE A 120 -11.05 -4.31 -6.99
C PHE A 120 -11.57 -5.31 -8.04
N LYS A 121 -12.47 -6.22 -7.65
CA LYS A 121 -13.09 -7.17 -8.58
C LYS A 121 -13.91 -6.45 -9.66
N LYS A 122 -14.67 -5.42 -9.30
CA LYS A 122 -15.41 -4.59 -10.26
C LYS A 122 -14.50 -3.83 -11.23
N VAL A 123 -13.40 -3.24 -10.75
CA VAL A 123 -12.42 -2.59 -11.65
C VAL A 123 -11.80 -3.60 -12.62
N CYS A 124 -11.52 -4.82 -12.17
CA CYS A 124 -11.07 -5.90 -13.05
C CYS A 124 -12.14 -6.27 -14.08
N GLY A 125 -13.42 -6.31 -13.69
CA GLY A 125 -14.53 -6.59 -14.60
C GLY A 125 -14.72 -5.53 -15.68
N ILE A 126 -14.63 -4.24 -15.31
CA ILE A 126 -14.66 -3.13 -16.27
C ILE A 126 -13.48 -3.26 -17.26
N ALA A 127 -12.29 -3.56 -16.75
CA ALA A 127 -11.11 -3.76 -17.60
C ALA A 127 -11.29 -4.94 -18.57
N VAL A 128 -11.83 -6.07 -18.10
CA VAL A 128 -12.13 -7.26 -18.90
C VAL A 128 -13.17 -6.95 -19.98
N ASP A 129 -14.26 -6.25 -19.64
CA ASP A 129 -15.30 -5.90 -20.60
C ASP A 129 -14.77 -4.97 -21.72
N VAL A 130 -13.98 -3.95 -21.37
CA VAL A 130 -13.34 -3.04 -22.35
C VAL A 130 -12.46 -3.82 -23.32
N VAL A 131 -11.73 -4.79 -22.81
CA VAL A 131 -10.80 -5.61 -23.58
C VAL A 131 -11.54 -6.65 -24.42
N SER A 132 -12.55 -7.30 -23.88
CA SER A 132 -13.41 -8.28 -24.57
C SER A 132 -14.11 -7.65 -25.77
N ASN A 133 -14.61 -6.42 -25.62
CA ASN A 133 -15.21 -5.67 -26.73
C ASN A 133 -14.21 -5.35 -27.84
N LYS A 134 -12.95 -5.04 -27.49
CA LYS A 134 -11.88 -4.83 -28.49
C LYS A 134 -11.46 -6.11 -29.19
N ALA A 135 -11.42 -7.23 -28.47
CA ALA A 135 -11.14 -8.56 -29.04
C ALA A 135 -12.19 -8.93 -30.10
N LYS A 136 -13.47 -8.68 -29.82
CA LYS A 136 -14.58 -8.91 -30.77
C LYS A 136 -14.48 -8.08 -32.04
N ASN A 137 -13.80 -6.93 -31.99
CA ASN A 137 -13.55 -6.05 -33.14
C ASN A 137 -12.29 -6.43 -33.93
N GLY A 138 -11.66 -7.58 -33.65
CA GLY A 138 -10.55 -8.13 -34.42
C GLY A 138 -9.15 -7.65 -34.01
N GLU A 139 -9.01 -6.94 -32.88
CA GLU A 139 -7.69 -6.57 -32.36
C GLU A 139 -6.98 -7.80 -31.77
N THR A 140 -5.96 -8.29 -32.48
CA THR A 140 -5.15 -9.45 -32.04
C THR A 140 -4.03 -9.00 -31.11
N LYS A 141 -4.18 -9.35 -29.83
CA LYS A 141 -3.28 -9.06 -28.69
C LYS A 141 -3.28 -7.60 -28.23
N ILE A 142 -3.74 -7.44 -26.99
CA ILE A 142 -3.76 -6.24 -26.13
C ILE A 142 -2.35 -5.69 -25.79
N ALA A 143 -1.28 -6.12 -26.46
CA ALA A 143 0.07 -5.60 -26.18
C ALA A 143 0.17 -4.06 -26.29
N LYS A 144 -0.85 -3.40 -26.86
CA LYS A 144 -0.99 -1.95 -26.97
C LYS A 144 -2.23 -1.34 -26.29
N THR A 145 -3.14 -2.13 -25.72
CA THR A 145 -4.32 -1.52 -25.05
C THR A 145 -3.92 -1.08 -23.66
N HIS A 146 -3.60 0.21 -23.53
CA HIS A 146 -3.35 0.82 -22.24
C HIS A 146 -4.65 0.87 -21.45
N VAL A 147 -4.94 -0.17 -20.67
CA VAL A 147 -6.02 -0.15 -19.70
C VAL A 147 -5.50 0.53 -18.44
N SER A 148 -5.71 1.83 -18.37
CA SER A 148 -5.39 2.64 -17.21
C SER A 148 -6.42 2.35 -16.11
N ALA A 149 -6.03 1.50 -15.16
CA ALA A 149 -6.82 1.21 -13.98
C ALA A 149 -7.13 2.49 -13.18
N THR A 150 -6.21 3.46 -13.21
CA THR A 150 -6.40 4.78 -12.61
C THR A 150 -7.50 5.58 -13.29
N ASP A 151 -7.63 5.49 -14.62
CA ASP A 151 -8.71 6.17 -15.34
C ASP A 151 -10.06 5.50 -15.05
N ILE A 152 -10.09 4.16 -14.93
CA ILE A 152 -11.28 3.43 -14.51
C ILE A 152 -11.70 3.89 -13.11
N VAL A 153 -10.76 3.92 -12.16
CA VAL A 153 -11.02 4.39 -10.78
C VAL A 153 -11.44 5.86 -10.76
N ASN A 154 -10.91 6.69 -11.66
CA ASN A 154 -11.27 8.10 -11.74
C ASN A 154 -12.69 8.34 -12.24
N LYS A 155 -13.18 7.48 -13.13
CA LYS A 155 -14.55 7.50 -13.65
C LYS A 155 -15.59 7.03 -12.63
N ILE A 156 -15.17 6.36 -11.55
CA ILE A 156 -16.07 5.98 -10.46
C ILE A 156 -16.46 7.22 -9.66
N ASN A 157 -17.66 7.73 -9.92
CA ASN A 157 -18.28 8.79 -9.13
C ASN A 157 -18.61 8.28 -7.73
N ASN A 158 -18.54 9.16 -6.72
CA ASN A 158 -18.88 8.90 -5.30
C ASN A 158 -17.93 7.99 -4.50
N LEU A 159 -16.71 7.71 -4.99
CA LEU A 159 -15.69 7.07 -4.16
C LEU A 159 -15.08 8.08 -3.16
N PRO A 160 -15.04 7.79 -1.84
CA PRO A 160 -14.37 8.67 -0.88
C PRO A 160 -12.91 8.91 -1.26
N TYR A 161 -12.43 10.14 -1.06
CA TYR A 161 -11.08 10.56 -1.49
C TYR A 161 -9.97 9.60 -1.02
N LEU A 162 -10.03 9.14 0.23
CA LEU A 162 -9.05 8.20 0.79
C LEU A 162 -9.10 6.82 0.12
N VAL A 163 -10.30 6.33 -0.20
CA VAL A 163 -10.49 5.05 -0.89
C VAL A 163 -9.92 5.15 -2.32
N LYS A 164 -10.25 6.24 -3.01
CA LYS A 164 -9.73 6.55 -4.36
C LYS A 164 -8.20 6.60 -4.38
N LYS A 165 -7.60 7.26 -3.38
CA LYS A 165 -6.13 7.36 -3.24
C LYS A 165 -5.46 6.00 -3.04
N ILE A 166 -6.05 5.11 -2.24
CA ILE A 166 -5.55 3.75 -2.01
C ILE A 166 -5.64 2.89 -3.26
N LEU A 167 -6.76 2.97 -3.99
CA LEU A 167 -6.95 2.28 -5.26
C LEU A 167 -5.91 2.73 -6.28
N ILE A 168 -5.76 4.04 -6.49
CA ILE A 168 -4.75 4.61 -7.40
C ILE A 168 -3.34 4.18 -6.99
N PHE A 169 -3.02 4.25 -5.70
CA PHE A 169 -1.72 3.83 -5.18
C PHE A 169 -1.41 2.35 -5.49
N LEU A 170 -2.38 1.46 -5.32
CA LEU A 170 -2.21 0.04 -5.59
C LEU A 170 -2.13 -0.24 -7.09
N PHE A 171 -3.02 0.34 -7.89
CA PHE A 171 -3.01 0.15 -9.33
C PHE A 171 -1.79 0.73 -10.03
N ASN A 172 -1.19 1.81 -9.51
CA ASN A 172 0.09 2.31 -10.02
C ASN A 172 1.27 1.35 -9.78
N ARG A 173 1.15 0.41 -8.84
CA ARG A 173 2.18 -0.58 -8.51
C ARG A 173 1.94 -1.95 -9.13
N ILE A 174 0.71 -2.21 -9.59
CA ILE A 174 0.30 -3.49 -10.14
C ILE A 174 0.27 -3.36 -11.67
N PRO A 175 0.98 -4.23 -12.42
CA PRO A 175 0.98 -4.18 -13.87
C PRO A 175 -0.33 -4.76 -14.43
N LEU A 176 -1.43 -4.01 -14.34
CA LEU A 176 -2.77 -4.51 -14.71
C LEU A 176 -2.82 -4.97 -16.17
N SER A 177 -2.23 -4.21 -17.11
CA SER A 177 -2.16 -4.60 -18.52
C SER A 177 -1.44 -5.94 -18.72
N GLY A 178 -0.35 -6.17 -17.98
CA GLY A 178 0.35 -7.46 -17.98
C GLY A 178 -0.55 -8.60 -17.49
N ILE A 179 -1.26 -8.38 -16.37
CA ILE A 179 -2.19 -9.38 -15.81
C ILE A 179 -3.34 -9.71 -16.77
N ILE A 180 -3.90 -8.71 -17.45
CA ILE A 180 -4.95 -8.89 -18.46
C ILE A 180 -4.41 -9.68 -19.65
N ASN A 181 -3.21 -9.37 -20.13
CA ASN A 181 -2.58 -10.11 -21.23
C ASN A 181 -2.40 -11.59 -20.91
N GLU A 182 -2.00 -11.90 -19.67
CA GLU A 182 -1.89 -13.29 -19.23
C GLU A 182 -3.24 -13.99 -19.02
N ALA A 183 -4.36 -13.25 -19.06
CA ALA A 183 -5.73 -13.80 -18.98
C ALA A 183 -6.44 -13.78 -20.35
N TRP A 184 -5.72 -13.44 -21.43
CA TRP A 184 -6.29 -13.23 -22.76
C TRP A 184 -7.11 -14.39 -23.28
N ASP A 185 -6.64 -15.63 -23.11
CA ASP A 185 -7.33 -16.81 -23.64
C ASP A 185 -8.72 -16.98 -23.02
N VAL A 186 -8.88 -16.64 -21.74
CA VAL A 186 -10.15 -16.69 -21.01
C VAL A 186 -11.05 -15.50 -21.41
N ILE A 187 -10.45 -14.33 -21.66
CA ILE A 187 -11.21 -13.18 -22.16
C ILE A 187 -11.75 -13.47 -23.57
N ASN A 188 -10.94 -14.07 -24.42
CA ASN A 188 -11.28 -14.39 -25.81
C ASN A 188 -12.27 -15.56 -25.92
N SER A 189 -12.40 -16.41 -24.90
CA SER A 189 -13.43 -17.44 -24.85
C SER A 189 -14.85 -16.89 -24.60
N GLY A 190 -15.00 -15.58 -24.37
CA GLY A 190 -16.28 -14.91 -24.21
C GLY A 190 -16.93 -15.02 -22.83
N ASP A 191 -16.25 -15.67 -21.88
CA ASP A 191 -16.71 -15.81 -20.49
C ASP A 191 -16.12 -14.68 -19.63
N ASN A 192 -16.78 -13.52 -19.67
CA ASN A 192 -16.33 -12.31 -18.99
C ASN A 192 -16.33 -12.46 -17.45
N GLU A 193 -17.21 -13.30 -16.89
CA GLU A 193 -17.27 -13.52 -15.43
C GLU A 193 -16.04 -14.32 -14.97
N LYS A 194 -15.76 -15.44 -15.64
CA LYS A 194 -14.56 -16.24 -15.37
C LYS A 194 -13.28 -15.47 -15.64
N ALA A 195 -13.23 -14.67 -16.71
CA ALA A 195 -12.09 -13.80 -16.99
C ALA A 195 -11.87 -12.76 -15.88
N THR A 196 -12.95 -12.17 -15.34
CA THR A 196 -12.88 -11.23 -14.22
C THR A 196 -12.28 -11.89 -12.98
N ASP A 197 -12.71 -13.11 -12.66
CA ASP A 197 -12.17 -13.87 -11.52
C ASP A 197 -10.69 -14.21 -11.69
N VAL A 198 -10.26 -14.58 -12.90
CA VAL A 198 -8.84 -14.86 -13.19
C VAL A 198 -7.99 -13.59 -13.05
N VAL A 199 -8.42 -12.46 -13.63
CA VAL A 199 -7.70 -11.19 -13.52
C VAL A 199 -7.63 -10.72 -12.07
N TYR A 200 -8.74 -10.80 -11.33
CA TYR A 200 -8.78 -10.44 -9.92
C TYR A 200 -7.89 -11.37 -9.06
N GLY A 201 -7.93 -12.68 -9.30
CA GLY A 201 -7.09 -13.65 -8.59
C GLY A 201 -5.60 -13.37 -8.78
N LYS A 202 -5.18 -13.09 -10.01
CA LYS A 202 -3.80 -12.69 -10.33
C LYS A 202 -3.42 -11.36 -9.69
N LEU A 203 -4.30 -10.37 -9.73
CA LEU A 203 -4.11 -9.06 -9.08
C LEU A 203 -3.94 -9.21 -7.57
N SER A 204 -4.80 -9.98 -6.91
CA SER A 204 -4.74 -10.27 -5.48
C SER A 204 -3.47 -11.02 -5.10
N SER A 205 -3.08 -12.03 -5.90
CA SER A 205 -1.83 -12.76 -5.71
C SER A 205 -0.60 -11.85 -5.86
N PHE A 206 -0.59 -10.97 -6.87
CA PHE A 206 0.49 -10.00 -7.06
C PHE A 206 0.60 -9.03 -5.89
N ALA A 207 -0.52 -8.45 -5.45
CA ALA A 207 -0.55 -7.54 -4.31
C ALA A 207 -0.03 -8.23 -3.04
N ASN A 208 -0.51 -9.44 -2.75
CA ASN A 208 -0.07 -10.23 -1.59
C ASN A 208 1.42 -10.57 -1.66
N ASN A 209 1.90 -11.08 -2.79
CA ASN A 209 3.28 -11.60 -2.89
C ASN A 209 4.33 -10.50 -3.07
N LYS A 210 4.05 -9.48 -3.89
CA LYS A 210 5.05 -8.47 -4.28
C LYS A 210 4.99 -7.21 -3.44
N ILE A 211 3.81 -6.80 -2.96
CA ILE A 211 3.64 -5.58 -2.17
C ILE A 211 3.63 -5.92 -0.68
N PHE A 212 2.75 -6.83 -0.28
CA PHE A 212 2.48 -7.05 1.12
C PHE A 212 3.49 -7.99 1.80
N ASN A 213 3.86 -9.12 1.20
CA ASN A 213 4.74 -10.11 1.84
C ASN A 213 6.18 -9.59 2.08
N LYS A 214 6.62 -8.59 1.31
CA LYS A 214 7.89 -7.89 1.54
C LYS A 214 7.90 -7.04 2.80
N ASN A 215 6.73 -6.65 3.31
CA ASN A 215 6.58 -5.79 4.47
C ASN A 215 6.64 -6.58 5.79
N LYS A 216 7.85 -6.99 6.19
CA LYS A 216 8.11 -7.70 7.45
C LYS A 216 8.77 -6.78 8.46
N PHE A 217 8.43 -6.90 9.74
CA PHE A 217 9.03 -6.10 10.82
C PHE A 217 10.44 -6.57 11.23
N ASN A 218 10.90 -7.70 10.70
CA ASN A 218 12.17 -8.35 11.09
C ASN A 218 13.42 -7.48 10.91
N TRP A 219 13.35 -6.41 10.10
CA TRP A 219 14.46 -5.47 9.95
C TRP A 219 14.88 -4.83 11.28
N ILE A 220 13.97 -4.72 12.26
CA ILE A 220 14.29 -4.17 13.58
C ILE A 220 15.33 -4.99 14.34
N LEU A 221 15.35 -6.32 14.12
CA LEU A 221 16.24 -7.24 14.81
C LEU A 221 17.72 -6.97 14.50
N TRP A 222 18.01 -6.50 13.30
CA TRP A 222 19.37 -6.10 12.91
C TRP A 222 19.62 -4.61 13.10
N TYR A 223 18.57 -3.79 13.07
CA TYR A 223 18.68 -2.33 13.22
C TYR A 223 19.15 -1.91 14.62
N ILE A 224 18.60 -2.51 15.68
CA ILE A 224 18.98 -2.17 17.06
C ILE A 224 20.45 -2.52 17.34
N PRO A 225 20.94 -3.74 17.05
CA PRO A 225 22.36 -4.06 17.21
C PRO A 225 23.27 -3.14 16.40
N LEU A 226 22.91 -2.82 15.15
CA LEU A 226 23.69 -1.92 14.31
C LEU A 226 23.83 -0.54 14.95
N ASN A 227 22.72 0.03 15.45
CA ASN A 227 22.74 1.32 16.15
C ASN A 227 23.67 1.28 17.38
N ILE A 228 23.57 0.23 18.20
CA ILE A 228 24.41 0.05 19.39
C ILE A 228 25.89 -0.03 18.99
N ILE A 229 26.25 -0.86 18.00
CA ILE A 229 27.63 -1.03 17.54
C ILE A 229 28.20 0.30 17.06
N VAL A 230 27.45 1.03 16.24
CA VAL A 230 27.91 2.32 15.69
C VAL A 230 28.14 3.35 16.81
N LEU A 231 27.25 3.43 17.80
CA LEU A 231 27.42 4.35 18.94
C LEU A 231 28.59 3.94 19.85
N VAL A 232 28.78 2.65 20.11
CA VAL A 232 29.93 2.14 20.89
C VAL A 232 31.24 2.46 20.19
N VAL A 233 31.33 2.19 18.88
CA VAL A 233 32.52 2.48 18.08
C VAL A 233 32.82 3.98 18.08
N LEU A 234 31.79 4.82 17.93
CA LEU A 234 31.95 6.28 17.97
C LEU A 234 32.56 6.73 19.30
N ILE A 235 32.06 6.23 20.43
CA ILE A 235 32.53 6.63 21.76
C ILE A 235 33.92 6.06 22.09
N LYS A 236 34.26 4.87 21.59
CA LYS A 236 35.57 4.25 21.84
C LYS A 236 36.69 4.79 20.96
N LEU A 237 36.37 5.34 19.78
CA LEU A 237 37.36 5.87 18.84
C LEU A 237 37.54 7.39 18.91
N LEU A 238 36.63 8.13 19.54
CA LEU A 238 36.66 9.59 19.66
C LEU A 238 36.60 10.04 21.11
#